data_AF-E9H912-F1
#
_entry.id   AF-E9H912-F1
#
_cell.length_a   1.000
_cell.length_b   1.000
_cell.length_c   1.000
_cell.angle_alpha   90.00
_cell.angle_beta   90.00
_cell.angle_gamma   90.00
#
_symmetry.space_group_name_H-M   'P 1'
#
loop_
_entity.id
_entity.type
_entity.pdbx_description
1 polymer ?
#
loop_
_entity_poly.entity_id
_entity_poly.type
_entity_poly.pdbx_seq_one_letter_code
_entity_poly.pdbx_strand_id
1 'polypeptide(L)'
;AQSELDTTAQKRKKKNVLDSMKEQLEKASQNYTELHRNLQELESNNPKWAKSLSEKQTELQKVTNEDKTKSEELRNIRIRLEQSRSTFSANTSRGRILDGLMEQKRKGTLPGIYGRLGDLGAIDEKFDGAVSTACGPLDNIVVDTVDTAQKCIAYLKNGNLGRARASFIALEKMVGTNFYLAGNCRQFNFAVHFSLQLHLNDVHVIF
;
A
#
# COMPACT_ATOMS: atom_id res chain seq x y z
N ALA A 1 55.60 58.80 73.01
CA ALA A 1 55.03 57.44 73.19
C ALA A 1 53.93 57.11 72.16
N GLN A 2 53.00 58.01 71.81
CA GLN A 2 51.89 57.69 70.87
C GLN A 2 52.33 57.40 69.41
N SER A 3 53.42 57.98 68.92
CA SER A 3 53.88 57.78 67.52
C SER A 3 54.44 56.37 67.23
N GLU A 4 54.96 55.66 68.23
CA GLU A 4 55.50 54.30 68.09
C GLU A 4 54.38 53.22 68.12
N LEU A 5 53.28 53.49 68.82
CA LEU A 5 52.10 52.63 68.84
C LEU A 5 51.32 52.69 67.51
N ASP A 6 51.31 53.85 66.85
CA ASP A 6 50.57 54.03 65.60
C ASP A 6 51.30 53.37 64.40
N THR A 7 52.63 53.46 64.37
CA THR A 7 53.47 52.79 63.35
C THR A 7 53.44 51.27 63.47
N THR A 8 53.35 50.72 64.68
CA THR A 8 53.19 49.26 64.90
C THR A 8 51.77 48.78 64.54
N ALA A 9 50.73 49.57 64.81
CA ALA A 9 49.36 49.28 64.39
C ALA A 9 49.21 49.30 62.86
N GLN A 10 49.81 50.26 62.15
CA GLN A 10 49.84 50.29 60.69
C GLN A 10 50.62 49.11 60.09
N LYS A 11 51.75 48.69 60.70
CA LYS A 11 52.47 47.48 60.28
C LYS A 11 51.60 46.22 60.40
N ARG A 12 50.82 46.08 61.48
CA ARG A 12 49.89 44.94 61.67
C ARG A 12 48.77 44.94 60.64
N LYS A 13 48.14 46.09 60.37
CA LYS A 13 47.10 46.21 59.33
C LYS A 13 47.64 45.84 57.94
N LYS A 14 48.82 46.35 57.58
CA LYS A 14 49.48 46.00 56.31
C LYS A 14 49.79 44.50 56.23
N LYS A 15 50.24 43.88 57.33
CA LYS A 15 50.52 42.44 57.38
C LYS A 15 49.24 41.61 57.19
N ASN A 16 48.14 41.94 57.87
CA ASN A 16 46.86 41.24 57.72
C ASN A 16 46.30 41.35 56.30
N VAL A 17 46.41 42.52 55.66
CA VAL A 17 46.01 42.70 54.25
C VAL A 17 46.88 41.83 53.34
N LEU A 18 48.19 41.80 53.58
CA LEU A 18 49.14 41.01 52.80
C LEU A 18 48.90 39.50 52.96
N ASP A 19 48.54 39.04 54.16
CA ASP A 19 48.18 37.64 54.42
C ASP A 19 46.83 37.29 53.76
N SER A 20 45.83 38.18 53.81
CA SER A 20 44.55 37.98 53.12
C SER A 20 44.68 37.95 51.59
N MET A 21 45.56 38.78 51.03
CA MET A 21 45.86 38.81 49.60
C MET A 21 46.60 37.54 49.16
N LYS A 22 47.51 37.02 49.99
CA LYS A 22 48.17 35.73 49.74
C LYS A 22 47.18 34.57 49.77
N GLU A 23 46.24 34.55 50.71
CA GLU A 23 45.21 33.52 50.77
C GLU A 23 44.26 33.57 49.57
N GLN A 24 43.91 34.77 49.10
CA GLN A 24 43.13 34.94 47.86
C GLN A 24 43.92 34.51 46.62
N LEU A 25 45.22 34.81 46.55
CA LEU A 25 46.09 34.37 45.47
C LEU A 25 46.18 32.83 45.41
N GLU A 26 46.34 32.19 46.57
CA GLU A 26 46.42 30.74 46.68
C GLU A 26 45.09 30.07 46.25
N LYS A 27 43.95 30.58 46.74
CA LYS A 27 42.62 30.12 46.30
C LYS A 27 42.40 30.33 44.80
N ALA A 28 42.83 31.47 44.25
CA ALA A 28 42.74 31.73 42.82
C ALA A 28 43.64 30.77 42.00
N SER A 29 44.82 30.43 42.50
CA SER A 29 45.73 29.47 41.87
C SER A 29 45.15 28.05 41.87
N GLN A 30 44.59 27.62 43.01
CA GLN A 30 43.90 26.33 43.13
C GLN A 30 42.68 26.23 42.20
N ASN A 31 41.87 27.29 42.15
CA ASN A 31 40.74 27.35 41.21
C ASN A 31 41.19 27.34 39.74
N TYR A 32 42.27 28.04 39.40
CA TYR A 32 42.81 28.06 38.05
C TYR A 32 43.27 26.66 37.61
N THR A 33 44.00 25.96 38.48
CA THR A 33 44.47 24.60 38.19
C THR A 33 43.33 23.60 38.07
N GLU A 34 42.30 23.68 38.91
CA GLU A 34 41.11 22.84 38.79
C GLU A 34 40.33 23.13 37.50
N LEU A 35 40.13 24.41 37.16
CA LEU A 35 39.45 24.82 35.92
C LEU A 35 40.22 24.34 34.69
N HIS A 36 41.55 24.44 34.71
CA HIS A 36 42.41 23.97 33.62
C HIS A 36 42.29 22.44 33.43
N ARG A 37 42.28 21.68 34.53
CA ARG A 37 42.06 20.22 34.50
C ARG A 37 40.71 19.87 33.87
N ASN A 38 39.66 20.57 34.28
CA ASN A 38 38.30 20.33 33.76
C ASN A 38 38.19 20.70 32.27
N LEU A 39 38.85 21.78 31.85
CA LEU A 39 38.92 22.19 30.44
C LEU A 39 39.58 21.11 29.59
N GLN A 40 40.73 20.60 30.05
CA GLN A 40 41.47 19.54 29.34
C GLN A 40 40.67 18.23 29.25
N GLU A 41 39.93 17.88 30.30
CA GLU A 41 39.04 16.72 30.30
C GLU A 41 37.88 16.90 29.31
N LEU A 42 37.25 18.07 29.28
CA LEU A 42 36.21 18.41 28.31
C LEU A 42 36.72 18.39 26.88
N GLU A 43 37.89 18.96 26.61
CA GLU A 43 38.54 18.95 25.29
C GLU A 43 38.88 17.53 24.85
N SER A 44 39.27 16.64 25.78
CA SER A 44 39.52 15.23 25.50
C SER A 44 38.23 14.43 25.20
N ASN A 45 37.12 14.79 25.86
CA ASN A 45 35.84 14.09 25.71
C ASN A 45 35.03 14.57 24.50
N ASN A 46 35.15 15.84 24.11
CA ASN A 46 34.49 16.41 22.94
C ASN A 46 34.65 15.56 21.65
N PRO A 47 35.86 15.15 21.22
CA PRO A 47 36.02 14.32 20.04
C PRO A 47 35.41 12.91 20.20
N LYS A 48 35.39 12.35 21.41
CA LYS A 48 34.76 11.04 21.68
C LYS A 48 33.24 11.12 21.49
N TRP A 49 32.61 12.16 22.03
CA TRP A 49 31.19 12.41 21.85
C TRP A 49 30.85 12.73 20.40
N ALA A 50 31.66 13.55 19.73
CA ALA A 50 31.48 13.85 18.31
C ALA A 50 31.55 12.58 17.44
N LYS A 51 32.51 11.68 17.73
CA LYS A 51 32.62 10.40 17.04
C LYS A 51 31.41 9.50 17.31
N SER A 52 31.02 9.36 18.58
CA SER A 52 29.86 8.54 18.96
C SER A 52 28.55 9.08 18.34
N LEU A 53 28.39 10.40 18.28
CA LEU A 53 27.25 11.05 17.62
C LEU A 53 27.22 10.72 16.13
N SER A 54 28.37 10.81 15.44
CA SER A 54 28.47 10.48 14.02
C SER A 54 28.17 9.00 13.72
N GLU A 55 28.67 8.09 14.56
CA GLU A 55 28.38 6.66 14.48
C GLU A 55 26.87 6.39 14.65
N LYS A 56 26.26 6.99 15.68
CA LYS A 56 24.82 6.85 15.95
C LYS A 56 23.95 7.49 14.87
N GLN A 57 24.36 8.62 14.30
CA GLN A 57 23.69 9.25 13.15
C GLN A 57 23.69 8.31 11.93
N THR A 58 24.83 7.66 11.67
CA THR A 58 24.98 6.70 10.56
C THR A 58 24.14 5.44 10.78
N GLU A 59 24.13 4.92 12.01
CA GLU A 59 23.28 3.78 12.39
C GLU A 59 21.79 4.12 12.24
N LEU A 60 21.36 5.29 12.69
CA LEU A 60 19.99 5.78 12.55
C LEU A 60 19.58 5.89 11.08
N GLN A 61 20.46 6.40 10.21
CA GLN A 61 20.20 6.47 8.77
C GLN A 61 20.03 5.09 8.15
N LYS A 62 20.87 4.11 8.53
CA LYS A 62 20.74 2.72 8.05
C LYS A 62 19.40 2.12 8.45
N VAL A 63 19.05 2.21 9.74
CA VAL A 63 17.79 1.68 10.27
C VAL A 63 16.59 2.36 9.61
N THR A 64 16.64 3.68 9.42
CA THR A 64 15.56 4.44 8.76
C THR A 64 15.37 3.99 7.31
N ASN A 65 16.46 3.71 6.60
CA ASN A 65 16.39 3.23 5.22
C ASN A 65 15.82 1.80 5.17
N GLU A 66 16.24 0.91 6.07
CA GLU A 66 15.67 -0.44 6.18
C GLU A 66 14.19 -0.44 6.55
N ASP A 67 13.76 0.48 7.40
CA ASP A 67 12.35 0.63 7.77
C ASP A 67 11.51 1.09 6.57
N LYS A 68 12.03 2.04 5.78
CA LYS A 68 11.37 2.47 4.53
C LYS A 68 11.23 1.32 3.54
N THR A 69 12.30 0.56 3.29
CA THR A 69 12.24 -0.57 2.34
C THR A 69 11.25 -1.64 2.80
N LYS A 70 11.29 -2.03 4.08
CA LYS A 70 10.33 -3.01 4.64
C LYS A 70 8.90 -2.48 4.62
N SER A 71 8.69 -1.20 4.88
CA SER A 71 7.36 -0.56 4.82
C SER A 71 6.78 -0.59 3.40
N GLU A 72 7.61 -0.31 2.38
CA GLU A 72 7.24 -0.42 0.97
C GLU A 72 6.92 -1.87 0.57
N GLU A 73 7.73 -2.83 1.00
CA GLU A 73 7.47 -4.26 0.79
C GLU A 73 6.14 -4.70 1.40
N LEU A 74 5.88 -4.32 2.66
CA LEU A 74 4.60 -4.60 3.33
C LEU A 74 3.42 -3.99 2.59
N ARG A 75 3.56 -2.75 2.09
CA ARG A 75 2.53 -2.10 1.29
C ARG A 75 2.26 -2.88 0.00
N ASN A 76 3.30 -3.31 -0.71
CA ASN A 76 3.16 -4.09 -1.93
C ASN A 76 2.51 -5.46 -1.69
N ILE A 77 2.87 -6.12 -0.58
CA ILE A 77 2.24 -7.40 -0.18
C ILE A 77 0.76 -7.18 0.14
N ARG A 78 0.40 -6.12 0.87
CA ARG A 78 -1.01 -5.81 1.18
C ARG A 78 -1.83 -5.53 -0.07
N ILE A 79 -1.29 -4.79 -1.04
CA ILE A 79 -1.97 -4.52 -2.31
C ILE A 79 -2.21 -5.84 -3.06
N ARG A 80 -1.19 -6.69 -3.18
CA ARG A 80 -1.32 -8.01 -3.83
C ARG A 80 -2.33 -8.91 -3.12
N LEU A 81 -2.34 -8.89 -1.79
CA LEU A 81 -3.30 -9.65 -1.00
C LEU A 81 -4.73 -9.19 -1.26
N GLU A 82 -4.98 -7.88 -1.26
CA GLU A 82 -6.33 -7.35 -1.50
C GLU A 82 -6.79 -7.57 -2.95
N GLN A 83 -5.88 -7.46 -3.91
CA GLN A 83 -6.14 -7.84 -5.31
C GLN A 83 -6.52 -9.32 -5.41
N SER A 84 -5.73 -10.22 -4.80
CA SER A 84 -6.03 -11.66 -4.80
C SER A 84 -7.33 -11.98 -4.08
N ARG A 85 -7.61 -11.31 -2.95
CA ARG A 85 -8.84 -11.51 -2.19
C ARG A 85 -10.08 -11.05 -2.97
N SER A 86 -9.99 -9.90 -3.63
CA SER A 86 -11.09 -9.38 -4.45
C SER A 86 -11.37 -10.27 -5.66
N THR A 87 -10.33 -10.73 -6.38
CA THR A 87 -10.49 -11.66 -7.50
C THR A 87 -11.05 -13.01 -7.03
N PHE A 88 -10.55 -13.56 -5.92
CA PHE A 88 -11.03 -14.82 -5.37
C PHE A 88 -12.50 -14.73 -4.90
N SER A 89 -12.86 -13.65 -4.21
CA SER A 89 -14.25 -13.41 -3.79
C SER A 89 -15.19 -13.27 -4.97
N ALA A 90 -14.78 -12.56 -6.02
CA ALA A 90 -15.56 -12.41 -7.26
C ALA A 90 -15.69 -13.73 -8.02
N ASN A 91 -14.64 -14.56 -8.04
CA ASN A 91 -14.69 -15.86 -8.71
C ASN A 91 -15.57 -16.86 -7.94
N THR A 92 -15.44 -16.90 -6.62
CA THR A 92 -16.23 -17.79 -5.75
C THR A 92 -17.72 -17.43 -5.78
N SER A 93 -18.07 -16.14 -5.78
CA SER A 93 -19.47 -15.74 -5.86
C SER A 93 -20.11 -16.10 -7.20
N ARG A 94 -19.39 -15.92 -8.31
CA ARG A 94 -19.83 -16.31 -9.66
C ARG A 94 -20.01 -17.82 -9.78
N GLY A 95 -19.05 -18.62 -9.30
CA GLY A 95 -19.16 -20.09 -9.30
C GLY A 95 -20.39 -20.59 -8.53
N ARG A 96 -20.62 -20.07 -7.31
CA ARG A 96 -21.80 -20.43 -6.52
C ARG A 96 -23.14 -20.08 -7.18
N ILE A 97 -23.19 -18.98 -7.95
CA ILE A 97 -24.39 -18.63 -8.72
C ILE A 97 -24.64 -19.68 -9.80
N LEU A 98 -23.61 -20.01 -10.58
CA LEU A 98 -23.72 -20.96 -11.68
C LEU A 98 -24.16 -22.34 -11.15
N ASP A 99 -23.51 -22.82 -10.10
CA ASP A 99 -23.85 -24.09 -9.44
C ASP A 99 -25.31 -24.09 -8.95
N GLY A 100 -25.73 -23.02 -8.28
CA GLY A 100 -27.09 -22.88 -7.76
C GLY A 100 -28.16 -22.84 -8.86
N LEU A 101 -27.87 -22.22 -10.01
CA LEU A 101 -28.78 -22.16 -11.16
C LEU A 101 -28.82 -23.49 -11.91
N MET A 102 -27.67 -24.14 -12.10
CA MET A 102 -27.57 -25.45 -12.75
C MET A 102 -28.29 -26.53 -11.94
N GLU A 103 -28.26 -26.44 -10.61
CA GLU A 103 -29.04 -27.31 -9.73
C GLU A 103 -30.56 -27.15 -9.95
N GLN A 104 -31.04 -25.91 -10.06
CA GLN A 104 -32.47 -25.63 -10.31
C GLN A 104 -32.92 -26.03 -11.71
N LYS A 105 -32.02 -25.93 -12.70
CA LYS A 105 -32.22 -26.48 -14.04
C LYS A 105 -32.36 -28.01 -13.96
N ARG A 106 -31.49 -28.70 -13.25
CA ARG A 106 -31.54 -30.17 -13.07
C ARG A 106 -32.81 -30.64 -12.35
N LYS A 107 -33.30 -29.85 -11.39
CA LYS A 107 -34.57 -30.09 -10.68
C LYS A 107 -35.81 -29.77 -11.52
N GLY A 108 -35.66 -29.13 -12.68
CA GLY A 108 -36.76 -28.75 -13.57
C GLY A 108 -37.58 -27.54 -13.10
N THR A 109 -37.17 -26.87 -12.02
CA THR A 109 -37.88 -25.69 -11.48
C THR A 109 -37.68 -24.45 -12.36
N LEU A 110 -36.51 -24.33 -12.99
CA LEU A 110 -36.17 -23.22 -13.90
C LEU A 110 -35.68 -23.79 -15.25
N PRO A 111 -36.59 -24.20 -16.14
CA PRO A 111 -36.23 -24.61 -17.50
C PRO A 111 -35.82 -23.38 -18.35
N GLY A 112 -34.92 -23.58 -19.31
CA GLY A 112 -34.49 -22.52 -20.25
C GLY A 112 -33.21 -21.77 -19.87
N ILE A 113 -32.39 -22.30 -18.95
CA ILE A 113 -31.03 -21.80 -18.69
C ILE A 113 -30.06 -22.59 -19.58
N TYR A 114 -29.27 -21.92 -20.42
CA TYR A 114 -28.30 -22.59 -21.28
C TYR A 114 -26.96 -22.79 -20.56
N GLY A 115 -26.45 -21.74 -19.93
CA GLY A 115 -25.17 -21.76 -19.24
C GLY A 115 -24.45 -20.42 -19.33
N ARG A 116 -23.17 -20.40 -18.97
CA ARG A 116 -22.30 -19.24 -19.14
C ARG A 116 -21.92 -19.07 -20.61
N LEU A 117 -21.91 -17.83 -21.11
CA LEU A 117 -21.59 -17.54 -22.51
C LEU A 117 -20.23 -18.13 -22.94
N GLY A 118 -19.22 -18.06 -22.07
CA GLY A 118 -17.90 -18.66 -22.33
C GLY A 118 -17.90 -20.19 -22.50
N ASP A 119 -18.87 -20.90 -21.95
CA ASP A 119 -18.95 -22.37 -22.07
C ASP A 119 -19.69 -22.80 -23.35
N LEU A 120 -20.36 -21.85 -24.03
CA LEU A 120 -21.15 -22.10 -25.23
C LEU A 120 -20.37 -21.87 -26.53
N GLY A 121 -19.15 -21.35 -26.44
CA GLY A 121 -18.25 -21.13 -27.58
C GLY A 121 -16.90 -21.79 -27.33
N ALA A 122 -16.34 -22.40 -28.37
CA ALA A 122 -14.96 -22.87 -28.38
C ALA A 122 -14.12 -21.93 -29.24
N ILE A 123 -12.96 -21.51 -28.72
CA ILE A 123 -12.00 -20.66 -29.42
C ILE A 123 -10.65 -21.38 -29.38
N ASP A 124 -9.86 -21.20 -30.44
CA ASP A 124 -8.47 -21.68 -30.47
C ASP A 124 -7.64 -21.03 -29.35
N GLU A 125 -6.83 -21.82 -28.66
CA GLU A 125 -5.98 -21.40 -27.53
C GLU A 125 -5.09 -20.20 -27.88
N LYS A 126 -4.69 -20.07 -29.16
CA LYS A 126 -3.91 -18.93 -29.66
C LYS A 126 -4.59 -17.57 -29.43
N PHE A 127 -5.92 -17.53 -29.41
CA PHE A 127 -6.70 -16.28 -29.33
C PHE A 127 -7.47 -16.14 -28.00
N ASP A 128 -7.53 -17.17 -27.17
CA ASP A 128 -8.30 -17.18 -25.92
C ASP A 128 -7.91 -16.04 -24.96
N GLY A 129 -6.60 -15.80 -24.78
CA GLY A 129 -6.11 -14.73 -23.91
C GLY A 129 -6.51 -13.31 -24.36
N ALA A 130 -6.55 -13.07 -25.68
CA ALA A 130 -6.96 -11.78 -26.23
C ALA A 130 -8.48 -11.58 -26.10
N VAL A 131 -9.26 -12.62 -26.36
CA VAL A 131 -10.73 -12.57 -26.28
C VAL A 131 -11.21 -12.47 -24.83
N SER A 132 -10.63 -13.24 -23.90
CA SER A 132 -11.00 -13.16 -22.48
C SER A 132 -10.65 -11.81 -21.86
N THR A 133 -9.64 -11.11 -22.38
CA THR A 133 -9.26 -9.77 -21.89
C THR A 133 -10.11 -8.68 -22.54
N ALA A 134 -10.41 -8.80 -23.83
CA ALA A 134 -11.20 -7.83 -24.58
C ALA A 134 -12.70 -7.88 -24.25
N CYS A 135 -13.22 -9.07 -23.95
CA CYS A 135 -14.64 -9.31 -23.73
C CYS A 135 -14.95 -9.57 -22.26
N GLY A 136 -15.27 -8.50 -21.52
CA GLY A 136 -15.85 -8.60 -20.16
C GLY A 136 -17.19 -9.36 -20.02
N PRO A 137 -18.10 -9.46 -21.02
CA PRO A 137 -19.40 -10.11 -20.83
C PRO A 137 -19.42 -11.64 -21.00
N LEU A 138 -18.26 -12.32 -21.11
CA LEU A 138 -18.21 -13.79 -21.25
C LEU A 138 -18.77 -14.54 -20.03
N ASP A 139 -18.84 -13.87 -18.88
CA ASP A 139 -19.42 -14.40 -17.63
C ASP A 139 -20.95 -14.30 -17.57
N ASN A 140 -21.60 -13.76 -18.60
CA ASN A 140 -23.04 -13.61 -18.62
C ASN A 140 -23.73 -14.96 -18.80
N ILE A 141 -24.87 -15.13 -18.11
CA ILE A 141 -25.66 -16.36 -18.17
C ILE A 141 -26.70 -16.22 -19.27
N VAL A 142 -26.72 -17.16 -20.20
CA VAL A 142 -27.64 -17.19 -21.32
C VAL A 142 -28.92 -17.93 -20.93
N VAL A 143 -30.05 -17.29 -21.15
CA VAL A 143 -31.40 -17.81 -20.88
C VAL A 143 -32.30 -17.62 -22.09
N ASP A 144 -33.32 -18.46 -22.22
CA ASP A 144 -34.21 -18.47 -23.37
C ASP A 144 -35.11 -17.22 -23.43
N THR A 145 -35.91 -17.00 -22.37
CA THR A 145 -36.90 -15.90 -22.29
C THR A 145 -36.59 -14.89 -21.18
N VAL A 146 -37.18 -13.69 -21.29
CA VAL A 146 -37.05 -12.65 -20.25
C VAL A 146 -37.71 -13.08 -18.93
N ASP A 147 -38.82 -13.84 -19.02
CA ASP A 147 -39.55 -14.35 -17.85
C ASP A 147 -38.70 -15.33 -17.04
N THR A 148 -38.00 -16.26 -17.72
CA THR A 148 -37.04 -17.17 -17.06
C THR A 148 -35.92 -16.39 -16.38
N ALA A 149 -35.40 -15.31 -17.00
CA ALA A 149 -34.37 -14.46 -16.40
C ALA A 149 -34.85 -13.82 -15.09
N GLN A 150 -36.06 -13.27 -15.08
CA GLN A 150 -36.66 -12.65 -13.90
C GLN A 150 -36.87 -13.65 -12.76
N LYS A 151 -37.34 -14.86 -13.08
CA LYS A 151 -37.49 -15.96 -12.12
C LYS A 151 -36.15 -16.37 -11.51
N CYS A 152 -35.08 -16.43 -12.31
CA CYS A 152 -33.72 -16.69 -11.82
C CYS A 152 -33.24 -15.60 -10.86
N ILE A 153 -33.48 -14.33 -11.18
CA ILE A 153 -33.12 -13.20 -10.30
C ILE A 153 -33.92 -13.28 -8.98
N ALA A 154 -35.22 -13.60 -9.04
CA ALA A 154 -36.05 -13.79 -7.84
C ALA A 154 -35.54 -14.95 -6.97
N TYR A 155 -35.15 -16.07 -7.58
CA TYR A 155 -34.54 -17.20 -6.87
C TYR A 155 -33.22 -16.82 -6.19
N LEU A 156 -32.34 -16.07 -6.87
CA LEU A 156 -31.07 -15.61 -6.31
C LEU A 156 -31.24 -14.59 -5.17
N LYS A 157 -32.31 -13.78 -5.21
CA LYS A 157 -32.67 -12.85 -4.12
C LYS A 157 -33.24 -13.58 -2.91
N ASN A 158 -34.01 -14.65 -3.12
CA ASN A 158 -34.68 -15.40 -2.05
C ASN A 158 -33.77 -16.45 -1.40
N GLY A 159 -32.85 -17.04 -2.17
CA GLY A 159 -31.77 -17.85 -1.61
C GLY A 159 -30.76 -16.94 -0.91
N ASN A 160 -30.14 -17.40 0.19
CA ASN A 160 -29.08 -16.69 0.93
C ASN A 160 -27.78 -16.45 0.11
N LEU A 161 -27.85 -16.47 -1.22
CA LEU A 161 -26.83 -16.06 -2.19
C LEU A 161 -26.73 -14.52 -2.31
N GLY A 162 -27.36 -13.78 -1.38
CA GLY A 162 -27.69 -12.34 -1.34
C GLY A 162 -26.56 -11.30 -1.46
N ARG A 163 -25.51 -11.56 -2.22
CA ARG A 163 -24.50 -10.57 -2.64
C ARG A 163 -24.10 -10.70 -4.11
N ALA A 164 -24.70 -11.63 -4.84
CA ALA A 164 -24.21 -12.00 -6.15
C ALA A 164 -25.08 -11.36 -7.25
N ARG A 165 -24.52 -10.40 -8.01
CA ARG A 165 -25.13 -9.87 -9.24
C ARG A 165 -24.65 -10.72 -10.41
N ALA A 166 -25.57 -11.46 -11.03
CA ALA A 166 -25.34 -12.09 -12.32
C ALA A 166 -26.01 -11.25 -13.41
N SER A 167 -25.33 -11.10 -14.54
CA SER A 167 -25.92 -10.50 -15.74
C SER A 167 -26.49 -11.61 -16.61
N PHE A 168 -27.72 -11.43 -17.06
CA PHE A 168 -28.43 -12.41 -17.87
C PHE A 168 -28.63 -11.89 -19.28
N ILE A 169 -28.48 -12.78 -20.25
CA ILE A 169 -28.74 -12.53 -21.66
C ILE A 169 -29.96 -13.35 -22.05
N ALA A 170 -31.07 -12.70 -22.39
CA ALA A 170 -32.28 -13.37 -22.89
C ALA A 170 -32.22 -13.48 -24.42
N LEU A 171 -32.20 -14.72 -24.94
CA LEU A 171 -32.12 -15.01 -26.37
C LEU A 171 -33.35 -14.50 -27.14
N GLU A 172 -34.54 -14.55 -26.53
CA GLU A 172 -35.78 -13.99 -27.10
C GLU A 172 -35.65 -12.51 -27.51
N LYS A 173 -34.81 -11.74 -26.81
CA LYS A 173 -34.57 -10.32 -27.11
C LYS A 173 -33.38 -10.08 -28.04
N MET A 174 -32.59 -11.12 -28.32
CA MET A 174 -31.52 -11.09 -29.31
C MET A 174 -32.12 -11.31 -30.72
N VAL A 175 -32.87 -10.33 -31.18
CA VAL A 175 -33.50 -10.36 -32.50
C VAL A 175 -32.46 -9.93 -33.55
N GLY A 176 -31.81 -10.89 -34.20
CA GLY A 176 -31.23 -10.82 -35.54
C GLY A 176 -30.61 -9.50 -35.99
N THR A 177 -29.85 -8.80 -35.14
CA THR A 177 -29.08 -7.64 -35.57
C THR A 177 -27.83 -8.14 -36.28
N ASN A 178 -27.88 -8.06 -37.60
CA ASN A 178 -26.71 -8.02 -38.47
C ASN A 178 -25.74 -6.96 -37.91
N PHE A 179 -24.76 -7.39 -37.12
CA PHE A 179 -23.85 -6.50 -36.39
C PHE A 179 -22.77 -5.99 -37.36
N TYR A 180 -23.17 -5.11 -38.27
CA TYR A 180 -22.21 -4.22 -38.90
C TYR A 180 -21.57 -3.39 -37.81
N LEU A 181 -20.23 -3.46 -37.74
CA LEU A 181 -19.34 -2.70 -36.88
C LEU A 181 -19.52 -1.19 -37.11
N ALA A 182 -20.62 -0.61 -36.63
CA ALA A 182 -20.85 0.82 -36.65
C ALA A 182 -20.42 1.39 -35.29
N GLY A 183 -19.28 2.08 -35.34
CA GLY A 183 -18.59 2.69 -34.21
C GLY A 183 -19.52 3.41 -33.23
N ASN A 184 -19.48 2.97 -31.98
CA ASN A 184 -19.76 3.80 -30.82
C ASN A 184 -18.91 3.33 -29.64
N CYS A 185 -17.60 3.48 -29.82
CA CYS A 185 -16.62 3.34 -28.75
C CYS A 185 -16.47 4.69 -28.04
N ARG A 186 -17.38 5.02 -27.10
CA ARG A 186 -17.23 6.24 -26.25
C ARG A 186 -17.18 5.96 -24.74
N GLN A 187 -17.19 4.69 -24.31
CA GLN A 187 -17.07 4.36 -22.89
C GLN A 187 -16.04 3.27 -22.54
N PHE A 188 -15.26 2.76 -23.50
CA PHE A 188 -14.14 1.84 -23.22
C PHE A 188 -12.83 2.62 -23.22
N ASN A 189 -12.60 3.34 -22.12
CA ASN A 189 -11.41 4.17 -21.95
C ASN A 189 -10.18 3.32 -21.55
N PHE A 190 -9.10 3.51 -22.32
CA PHE A 190 -7.69 3.47 -21.94
C PHE A 190 -6.85 2.17 -22.01
N ALA A 191 -7.40 0.95 -21.95
CA ALA A 191 -6.54 -0.26 -21.93
C ALA A 191 -6.18 -0.85 -23.31
N VAL A 192 -7.00 -0.61 -24.34
CA VAL A 192 -6.91 -1.35 -25.61
C VAL A 192 -6.02 -0.65 -26.66
N HIS A 193 -5.60 0.59 -26.41
CA HIS A 193 -4.87 1.37 -27.42
C HIS A 193 -3.41 0.91 -27.64
N PHE A 194 -2.83 0.09 -26.75
CA PHE A 194 -1.42 -0.31 -26.87
C PHE A 194 -1.20 -1.68 -27.55
N SER A 195 -2.25 -2.45 -27.81
CA SER A 195 -2.10 -3.81 -28.39
C SER A 195 -2.71 -3.97 -29.78
N LEU A 196 -3.38 -2.95 -30.31
CA LEU A 196 -4.04 -3.01 -31.62
C LEU A 196 -3.18 -2.43 -32.76
N GLN A 197 -1.96 -2.93 -32.91
CA GLN A 197 -1.17 -2.73 -34.13
C GLN A 197 -0.53 -4.03 -34.61
N LEU A 198 -1.25 -5.16 -34.54
CA LEU A 198 -0.82 -6.39 -35.22
C LEU A 198 -2.04 -7.19 -35.72
N HIS A 199 -2.24 -7.06 -37.02
CA HIS A 199 -2.91 -8.00 -37.93
C HIS A 199 -4.42 -8.20 -37.78
N LEU A 200 -5.16 -7.29 -38.44
CA LEU A 200 -6.33 -7.71 -39.22
C LEU A 200 -5.86 -8.68 -40.32
N ASN A 201 -6.35 -9.91 -40.29
CA ASN A 201 -7.06 -10.59 -41.37
C ASN A 201 -7.24 -12.08 -41.01
N ASP A 202 -8.42 -12.59 -41.35
CA ASP A 202 -8.83 -14.01 -41.30
C ASP A 202 -9.19 -14.60 -39.92
N VAL A 203 -10.37 -14.24 -39.43
CA VAL A 203 -11.17 -15.18 -38.61
C VAL A 203 -12.60 -15.22 -39.17
N HIS A 204 -12.83 -16.17 -40.08
CA HIS A 204 -14.18 -16.63 -40.41
C HIS A 204 -14.73 -17.34 -39.18
N VAL A 205 -15.49 -16.62 -38.36
CA VAL A 205 -16.30 -17.23 -37.29
C VAL A 205 -17.51 -17.88 -37.97
N ILE A 206 -17.49 -19.20 -38.07
CA ILE A 206 -18.65 -20.00 -38.45
C ILE A 206 -19.57 -20.01 -37.23
N PHE A 207 -20.72 -19.35 -37.36
CA PHE A 207 -21.87 -19.48 -36.46
C PHE A 207 -22.61 -20.80 -36.71
#